data_AF-A0A7J6SQY6-F1
#
_entry.id   AF-A0A7J6SQY6-F1
#
_cell.length_a   1.000
_cell.length_b   1.000
_cell.length_c   1.000
_cell.angle_alpha   90.00
_cell.angle_beta   90.00
_cell.angle_gamma   90.00
#
_symmetry.space_group_name_H-M   'P 1'
#
loop_
_entity.id
_entity.type
_entity.pdbx_description
1 polymer ?
#
loop_
_entity_poly.entity_id
_entity_poly.type
_entity_poly.pdbx_seq_one_letter_code
_entity_poly.pdbx_strand_id
1 'polypeptide(L)'
;MSSSSTADELFAKVGVRVPYTLLPADKVDKTKWAVIACDQYTSEPDYWERVEQFVGDAPSTLRLMFPEVYLDKGHDEEILKSISDHMAKYTAEGILVRPEKPGMVLVSRTTKTGAKRTGLVTAVDLEMYDYSVGSQSKIRPTEATIESRIPPRLNVRRNAPVELPHIMVLIDDPEKTVLEPLFAKRDELKQVYDFDLMENGGHLSGWWVDGESSQSAEVAKALNVIAEPERFHKIYDAPADKK
;
A
#
# COMPACT_ATOMS: atom_id res chain seq x y z
N MET A 1 34.51 14.07 5.31
CA MET A 1 34.10 12.68 5.12
C MET A 1 32.58 12.65 5.18
N SER A 2 31.91 12.59 4.02
CA SER A 2 30.45 12.57 3.95
C SER A 2 29.97 11.22 4.46
N SER A 3 29.26 11.17 5.59
CA SER A 3 28.52 9.97 5.98
C SER A 3 27.48 9.72 4.89
N SER A 4 27.63 8.66 4.09
CA SER A 4 26.56 8.29 3.17
C SER A 4 25.37 7.86 4.03
N SER A 5 24.29 8.64 4.01
CA SER A 5 23.04 8.22 4.66
C SER A 5 22.62 6.86 4.11
N THR A 6 22.21 5.97 5.01
CA THR A 6 21.64 4.67 4.64
C THR A 6 20.33 4.87 3.87
N ALA A 7 19.87 3.85 3.12
CA ALA A 7 18.60 3.91 2.42
C ALA A 7 17.43 4.22 3.39
N ASP A 8 17.47 3.64 4.58
CA ASP A 8 16.47 3.86 5.64
C ASP A 8 16.42 5.32 6.11
N GLU A 9 17.57 5.96 6.32
CA GLU A 9 17.62 7.39 6.68
C GLU A 9 17.04 8.27 5.56
N LEU A 10 17.30 7.92 4.30
CA LEU A 10 16.77 8.64 3.16
C LEU A 10 15.25 8.48 3.04
N PHE A 11 14.72 7.26 3.19
CA PHE A 11 13.27 7.05 3.23
C PHE A 11 12.62 7.82 4.38
N ALA A 12 13.24 7.79 5.56
CA ALA A 12 12.70 8.46 6.73
C ALA A 12 12.54 9.97 6.54
N LYS A 13 13.47 10.63 5.84
CA LYS A 13 13.38 12.07 5.51
C LYS A 13 12.15 12.46 4.71
N VAL A 14 11.55 11.52 3.98
CA VAL A 14 10.38 11.75 3.12
C VAL A 14 9.12 11.05 3.64
N GLY A 15 9.15 10.57 4.89
CA GLY A 15 8.00 9.91 5.52
C GLY A 15 7.70 8.53 4.94
N VAL A 16 8.69 7.86 4.35
CA VAL A 16 8.58 6.47 3.89
C VAL A 16 9.36 5.57 4.86
N ARG A 17 8.96 4.32 4.96
CA ARG A 17 9.65 3.28 5.75
C ARG A 17 9.69 2.00 4.94
N VAL A 18 10.79 1.24 5.04
CA VAL A 18 10.85 -0.12 4.50
C VAL A 18 10.20 -1.08 5.51
N PRO A 19 9.03 -1.68 5.20
CA PRO A 19 8.35 -2.56 6.14
C PRO A 19 8.87 -3.99 6.05
N TYR A 20 8.46 -4.84 7.00
CA TYR A 20 8.42 -6.28 6.74
C TYR A 20 7.15 -6.57 5.94
N THR A 21 7.24 -6.61 4.60
CA THR A 21 6.07 -6.93 3.76
C THR A 21 5.78 -8.43 3.80
N LEU A 22 4.70 -8.82 4.47
CA LEU A 22 4.23 -10.21 4.52
C LEU A 22 3.58 -10.59 3.18
N LEU A 23 3.81 -11.81 2.73
CA LEU A 23 3.22 -12.36 1.51
C LEU A 23 2.38 -13.61 1.83
N PRO A 24 1.34 -13.91 1.05
CA PRO A 24 0.65 -15.18 1.19
C PRO A 24 1.61 -16.33 0.85
N ALA A 25 1.50 -17.44 1.59
CA ALA A 25 2.28 -18.65 1.31
C ALA A 25 1.98 -19.20 -0.09
N ASP A 26 2.92 -19.95 -0.67
CA ASP A 26 2.79 -20.48 -2.04
C ASP A 26 1.55 -21.36 -2.24
N LYS A 27 1.11 -22.05 -1.19
CA LYS A 27 -0.10 -22.88 -1.18
C LYS A 27 -1.42 -22.09 -1.26
N VAL A 28 -1.38 -20.77 -1.06
CA VAL A 28 -2.57 -19.92 -1.07
C VAL A 28 -2.91 -19.54 -2.51
N ASP A 29 -4.17 -19.74 -2.88
CA ASP A 29 -4.72 -19.25 -4.15
C ASP A 29 -4.70 -17.72 -4.15
N LYS A 30 -3.80 -17.15 -4.96
CA LYS A 30 -3.58 -15.70 -5.01
C LYS A 30 -4.78 -14.95 -5.61
N THR A 31 -5.51 -15.58 -6.53
CA THR A 31 -6.72 -15.00 -7.13
C THR A 31 -7.83 -14.86 -6.10
N LYS A 32 -7.98 -15.82 -5.17
CA LYS A 32 -8.91 -15.71 -4.03
C LYS A 32 -8.36 -14.85 -2.89
N TRP A 33 -7.04 -14.75 -2.77
CA TRP A 33 -6.38 -13.95 -1.75
C TRP A 33 -6.60 -12.45 -1.94
N ALA A 34 -6.36 -11.94 -3.15
CA ALA A 34 -6.31 -10.52 -3.44
C ALA A 34 -7.70 -9.95 -3.77
N VAL A 35 -8.35 -9.40 -2.76
CA VAL A 35 -9.65 -8.74 -2.89
C VAL A 35 -9.48 -7.31 -3.38
N ILE A 36 -10.28 -6.90 -4.35
CA ILE A 36 -10.30 -5.52 -4.82
C ILE A 36 -11.17 -4.71 -3.85
N ALA A 37 -10.52 -4.20 -2.81
CA ALA A 37 -11.10 -3.33 -1.81
C ALA A 37 -10.81 -1.88 -2.20
N CYS A 38 -11.77 -1.18 -2.79
CA CYS A 38 -11.61 0.24 -3.13
C CYS A 38 -12.93 0.96 -2.91
N ASP A 39 -12.86 2.30 -2.85
CA ASP A 39 -13.99 3.24 -2.93
C ASP A 39 -14.96 2.93 -4.09
N GLN A 40 -14.50 2.15 -5.06
CA GLN A 40 -15.24 1.65 -6.20
C GLN A 40 -16.47 0.80 -5.84
N TYR A 41 -16.44 0.04 -4.73
CA TYR A 41 -17.51 -0.91 -4.36
C TYR A 41 -17.98 -0.75 -2.90
N THR A 42 -17.66 0.40 -2.27
CA THR A 42 -17.94 0.71 -0.85
C THR A 42 -19.40 0.50 -0.45
N SER A 43 -20.33 0.65 -1.39
CA SER A 43 -21.77 0.52 -1.14
C SER A 43 -22.47 -0.42 -2.13
N GLU A 44 -21.76 -1.43 -2.65
CA GLU A 44 -22.30 -2.41 -3.59
C GLU A 44 -22.43 -3.82 -2.97
N PRO A 45 -23.54 -4.14 -2.27
CA PRO A 45 -23.75 -5.45 -1.64
C PRO A 45 -23.56 -6.63 -2.60
N ASP A 46 -24.09 -6.53 -3.82
CA ASP A 46 -24.01 -7.59 -4.83
C ASP A 46 -22.56 -7.95 -5.19
N TYR A 47 -21.64 -6.98 -5.18
CA TYR A 47 -20.22 -7.23 -5.38
C TYR A 47 -19.64 -8.06 -4.24
N TRP A 48 -19.93 -7.67 -3.00
CA TRP A 48 -19.43 -8.36 -1.81
C TRP A 48 -20.01 -9.77 -1.69
N GLU A 49 -21.27 -9.98 -2.07
CA GLU A 49 -21.88 -11.32 -2.13
C GLU A 49 -21.18 -12.23 -3.16
N ARG A 50 -20.88 -11.71 -4.36
CA ARG A 50 -20.12 -12.48 -5.37
C ARG A 50 -18.70 -12.81 -4.90
N VAL A 51 -18.02 -11.85 -4.27
CA VAL A 51 -16.68 -12.05 -3.71
C VAL A 51 -16.70 -13.10 -2.60
N GLU A 52 -17.69 -13.05 -1.68
CA GLU A 52 -17.89 -14.07 -0.65
C GLU A 52 -18.08 -15.46 -1.26
N GLN A 53 -18.98 -15.60 -2.25
CA GLN A 53 -19.23 -16.87 -2.94
C GLN A 53 -17.99 -17.40 -3.66
N PHE A 54 -17.23 -16.51 -4.31
CA PHE A 54 -16.03 -16.88 -5.06
C PHE A 54 -14.89 -17.34 -4.12
N VAL A 55 -14.65 -16.60 -3.04
CA VAL A 55 -13.62 -16.92 -2.04
C VAL A 55 -13.99 -18.21 -1.30
N GLY A 56 -15.23 -18.32 -0.81
CA GLY A 56 -15.67 -19.45 0.02
C GLY A 56 -14.82 -19.60 1.28
N ASP A 57 -14.39 -20.83 1.56
CA ASP A 57 -13.57 -21.16 2.74
C ASP A 57 -12.06 -20.97 2.53
N ALA A 58 -11.65 -20.49 1.35
CA ALA A 58 -10.23 -20.29 1.04
C ALA A 58 -9.63 -19.14 1.88
N PRO A 59 -8.34 -19.18 2.23
CA PRO A 59 -7.67 -18.04 2.83
C PRO A 59 -7.75 -16.79 1.93
N SER A 60 -8.15 -15.66 2.50
CA SER A 60 -8.34 -14.42 1.73
C SER A 60 -8.20 -13.16 2.56
N THR A 61 -7.76 -12.07 1.92
CA THR A 61 -7.80 -10.72 2.52
C THR A 61 -9.22 -10.25 2.84
N LEU A 62 -10.25 -10.87 2.25
CA LEU A 62 -11.65 -10.63 2.63
C LEU A 62 -11.88 -10.85 4.13
N ARG A 63 -11.22 -11.87 4.71
CA ARG A 63 -11.32 -12.23 6.12
C ARG A 63 -10.52 -11.28 7.04
N LEU A 64 -9.73 -10.39 6.45
CA LEU A 64 -8.80 -9.48 7.14
C LEU A 64 -9.23 -8.01 7.00
N MET A 65 -10.40 -7.74 6.44
CA MET A 65 -10.87 -6.39 6.21
C MET A 65 -12.32 -6.22 6.66
N PHE A 66 -12.71 -4.99 6.94
CA PHE A 66 -14.09 -4.62 7.25
C PHE A 66 -14.64 -3.79 6.07
N PRO A 67 -15.44 -4.40 5.18
CA PRO A 67 -16.09 -3.66 4.10
C PRO A 67 -17.06 -2.61 4.67
N GLU A 68 -16.93 -1.37 4.18
CA GLU A 68 -17.72 -0.22 4.66
C GLU A 68 -19.24 -0.42 4.49
N VAL A 69 -19.67 -1.23 3.52
CA VAL A 69 -21.08 -1.63 3.34
C VAL A 69 -21.67 -2.32 4.57
N TYR A 70 -20.84 -2.80 5.50
CA TYR A 70 -21.26 -3.49 6.72
C TYR A 70 -21.10 -2.65 7.99
N LEU A 71 -20.54 -1.44 7.92
CA LEU A 71 -20.42 -0.55 9.08
C LEU A 71 -21.80 -0.12 9.59
N ASP A 72 -21.90 0.09 10.91
CA ASP A 72 -23.10 0.55 11.60
C ASP A 72 -24.34 -0.36 11.43
N LYS A 73 -24.14 -1.62 11.03
CA LYS A 73 -25.21 -2.63 10.91
C LYS A 73 -25.44 -3.43 12.21
N GLY A 74 -24.75 -3.07 13.30
CA GLY A 74 -25.01 -3.60 14.64
C GLY A 74 -24.16 -4.80 15.06
N HIS A 75 -23.14 -5.18 14.28
CA HIS A 75 -22.26 -6.35 14.53
C HIS A 75 -20.77 -6.01 14.48
N ASP A 76 -20.42 -4.72 14.58
CA ASP A 76 -19.07 -4.21 14.34
C ASP A 76 -18.03 -4.86 15.26
N GLU A 77 -18.34 -5.02 16.56
CA GLU A 77 -17.41 -5.66 17.52
C GLU A 77 -17.14 -7.13 17.18
N GLU A 78 -18.16 -7.87 16.75
CA GLU A 78 -18.04 -9.28 16.36
C GLU A 78 -17.20 -9.44 15.09
N ILE A 79 -17.43 -8.57 14.09
CA ILE A 79 -16.67 -8.52 12.84
C ILE A 79 -15.20 -8.17 13.13
N LEU A 80 -14.95 -7.14 13.94
CA LEU A 80 -13.60 -6.72 14.32
C LEU A 80 -12.84 -7.82 15.06
N LYS A 81 -13.51 -8.51 15.99
CA LYS A 81 -12.92 -9.66 16.67
C LYS A 81 -12.59 -10.77 15.69
N SER A 82 -13.51 -11.10 14.78
CA SER A 82 -13.30 -12.11 13.74
C SER A 82 -12.10 -11.77 12.85
N ILE A 83 -11.97 -10.51 12.41
CA ILE A 83 -10.82 -10.04 11.62
C ILE A 83 -9.51 -10.25 12.39
N SER A 84 -9.47 -9.81 13.65
CA SER A 84 -8.29 -9.99 14.51
C SER A 84 -7.92 -11.47 14.70
N ASP A 85 -8.91 -12.33 14.94
CA ASP A 85 -8.72 -13.78 15.08
C ASP A 85 -8.16 -14.38 13.77
N HIS A 86 -8.66 -13.97 12.60
CA HIS A 86 -8.16 -14.43 11.30
C HIS A 86 -6.73 -13.95 11.02
N MET A 87 -6.40 -12.70 11.34
CA MET A 87 -5.03 -12.20 11.17
C MET A 87 -4.03 -12.97 12.04
N ALA A 88 -4.39 -13.25 13.31
CA ALA A 88 -3.58 -14.05 14.21
C ALA A 88 -3.44 -15.49 13.70
N LYS A 89 -4.55 -16.11 13.28
CA LYS A 89 -4.57 -17.45 12.68
C LYS A 89 -3.67 -17.55 11.45
N TYR A 90 -3.78 -16.61 10.51
CA TYR A 90 -3.00 -16.64 9.27
C TYR A 90 -1.50 -16.49 9.53
N THR A 91 -1.11 -15.72 10.54
CA THR A 91 0.28 -15.60 10.97
C THR A 91 0.77 -16.89 11.63
N ALA A 92 -0.02 -17.48 12.53
CA ALA A 92 0.34 -18.69 13.26
C ALA A 92 0.41 -19.95 12.37
N GLU A 93 -0.47 -20.06 11.38
CA GLU A 93 -0.56 -21.21 10.47
C GLU A 93 0.33 -21.08 9.22
N GLY A 94 1.13 -20.01 9.13
CA GLY A 94 1.98 -19.74 7.97
C GLY A 94 1.20 -19.54 6.68
N ILE A 95 0.00 -18.95 6.75
CA ILE A 95 -0.74 -18.46 5.59
C ILE A 95 -0.17 -17.10 5.16
N LEU A 96 0.12 -16.23 6.13
CA LEU A 96 0.90 -15.01 5.95
C LEU A 96 2.34 -15.29 6.37
N VAL A 97 3.25 -15.18 5.42
CA VAL A 97 4.66 -15.49 5.60
C VAL A 97 5.42 -14.19 5.80
N ARG A 98 6.08 -14.07 6.96
CA ARG A 98 7.02 -12.98 7.23
C ARG A 98 8.35 -13.25 6.51
N PRO A 99 8.88 -12.30 5.73
CA PRO A 99 10.18 -12.44 5.09
C PRO A 99 11.32 -12.38 6.13
N GLU A 100 12.48 -12.93 5.77
CA GLU A 100 13.68 -12.89 6.62
C GLU A 100 14.21 -11.46 6.81
N LYS A 101 14.04 -10.62 5.78
CA LYS A 101 14.49 -9.23 5.74
C LYS A 101 13.33 -8.28 5.44
N PRO A 102 13.40 -7.01 5.89
CA PRO A 102 12.45 -6.00 5.46
C PRO A 102 12.60 -5.74 3.95
N GLY A 103 11.50 -5.36 3.32
CA GLY A 103 11.48 -5.06 1.90
C GLY A 103 10.11 -4.64 1.42
N MET A 104 10.10 -4.14 0.20
CA MET A 104 8.95 -3.60 -0.50
C MET A 104 8.58 -4.51 -1.66
N VAL A 105 7.45 -4.24 -2.31
CA VAL A 105 7.06 -4.96 -3.53
C VAL A 105 6.81 -3.96 -4.64
N LEU A 106 7.64 -3.99 -5.67
CA LEU A 106 7.36 -3.33 -6.94
C LEU A 106 6.18 -4.06 -7.57
N VAL A 107 5.13 -3.35 -7.96
CA VAL A 107 3.92 -3.92 -8.55
C VAL A 107 3.67 -3.38 -9.95
N SER A 108 3.14 -4.23 -10.81
CA SER A 108 2.59 -3.86 -12.10
C SER A 108 1.23 -4.52 -12.26
N ARG A 109 0.19 -3.72 -12.46
CA ARG A 109 -1.16 -4.19 -12.79
C ARG A 109 -1.53 -3.78 -14.20
N THR A 110 -1.92 -4.74 -15.02
CA THR A 110 -2.59 -4.49 -16.30
C THR A 110 -4.08 -4.64 -16.07
N THR A 111 -4.85 -3.56 -16.20
CA THR A 111 -6.31 -3.60 -16.03
C THR A 111 -6.99 -4.30 -17.21
N LYS A 112 -8.29 -4.61 -17.08
CA LYS A 112 -9.09 -5.15 -18.19
C LYS A 112 -9.09 -4.30 -19.47
N THR A 113 -8.82 -2.99 -19.35
CA THR A 113 -8.73 -2.08 -20.51
C THR A 113 -7.36 -2.12 -21.18
N GLY A 114 -6.42 -2.93 -20.69
CA GLY A 114 -5.02 -2.96 -21.12
C GLY A 114 -4.15 -1.86 -20.51
N ALA A 115 -4.71 -0.99 -19.66
CA ALA A 115 -3.94 0.07 -19.03
C ALA A 115 -2.98 -0.53 -17.99
N LYS A 116 -1.70 -0.18 -18.09
CA LYS A 116 -0.67 -0.63 -17.14
C LYS A 116 -0.46 0.42 -16.06
N ARG A 117 -0.42 -0.03 -14.80
CA ARG A 117 -0.14 0.78 -13.61
C ARG A 117 1.04 0.18 -12.88
N THR A 118 2.06 0.98 -12.62
CA THR A 118 3.23 0.60 -11.83
C THR A 118 3.16 1.29 -10.47
N GLY A 119 3.52 0.60 -9.40
CA GLY A 119 3.55 1.15 -8.06
C GLY A 119 4.56 0.44 -7.17
N LEU A 120 4.71 0.93 -5.95
CA LEU A 120 5.57 0.32 -4.93
C LEU A 120 4.74 0.16 -3.65
N VAL A 121 4.58 -1.07 -3.19
CA VAL A 121 3.99 -1.35 -1.88
C VAL A 121 5.06 -1.11 -0.82
N THR A 122 4.83 -0.13 0.03
CA THR A 122 5.72 0.30 1.10
C THR A 122 4.92 0.87 2.27
N ALA A 123 5.59 1.26 3.36
CA ALA A 123 4.95 1.91 4.50
C ALA A 123 5.21 3.42 4.47
N VAL A 124 4.20 4.17 4.92
CA VAL A 124 4.31 5.62 5.15
C VAL A 124 4.23 5.93 6.62
N ASP A 125 4.95 6.96 7.04
CA ASP A 125 4.97 7.46 8.39
C ASP A 125 3.81 8.43 8.60
N LEU A 126 2.77 7.96 9.30
CA LEU A 126 1.59 8.78 9.57
C LEU A 126 1.86 9.93 10.56
N GLU A 127 3.00 9.95 11.27
CA GLU A 127 3.40 11.14 12.03
C GLU A 127 3.79 12.31 11.11
N MET A 128 4.11 12.01 9.84
CA MET A 128 4.32 13.00 8.79
C MET A 128 3.06 13.27 7.96
N TYR A 129 1.91 12.69 8.32
CA TYR A 129 0.65 12.97 7.64
C TYR A 129 -0.08 14.14 8.32
N ASP A 130 -0.43 15.17 7.54
CA ASP A 130 -1.24 16.28 8.02
C ASP A 130 -2.34 16.61 7.01
N TYR A 131 -3.59 16.54 7.48
CA TYR A 131 -4.80 16.79 6.70
C TYR A 131 -5.38 18.20 6.92
N SER A 132 -4.70 19.03 7.73
CA SER A 132 -5.11 20.41 7.97
C SER A 132 -5.13 21.21 6.66
N VAL A 133 -6.13 22.09 6.52
CA VAL A 133 -6.25 22.95 5.33
C VAL A 133 -5.01 23.81 5.18
N GLY A 134 -4.35 23.72 4.03
CA GLY A 134 -3.12 24.46 3.74
C GLY A 134 -1.85 23.83 4.31
N SER A 135 -1.90 22.57 4.78
CA SER A 135 -0.71 21.84 5.20
C SER A 135 0.35 21.80 4.12
N GLN A 136 1.60 22.01 4.53
CA GLN A 136 2.80 21.86 3.70
C GLN A 136 3.56 20.57 4.03
N SER A 137 2.95 19.66 4.79
CA SER A 137 3.57 18.37 5.09
C SER A 137 3.84 17.57 3.82
N LYS A 138 4.92 16.78 3.83
CA LYS A 138 5.32 15.91 2.72
C LYS A 138 4.27 14.85 2.40
N ILE A 139 3.51 14.43 3.41
CA ILE A 139 2.38 13.51 3.26
C ILE A 139 1.13 14.28 3.65
N ARG A 140 0.24 14.47 2.68
CA ARG A 140 -0.99 15.25 2.82
C ARG A 140 -2.03 14.75 1.84
N PRO A 141 -3.32 14.90 2.13
CA PRO A 141 -4.37 14.47 1.22
C PRO A 141 -4.45 15.41 0.01
N THR A 142 -4.84 14.88 -1.14
CA THR A 142 -5.13 15.68 -2.34
C THR A 142 -6.49 16.37 -2.27
N GLU A 143 -7.34 15.95 -1.33
CA GLU A 143 -8.71 16.42 -1.14
C GLU A 143 -9.01 16.66 0.34
N ALA A 144 -10.09 17.39 0.64
CA ALA A 144 -10.49 17.62 2.03
C ALA A 144 -10.81 16.30 2.74
N THR A 145 -10.26 16.12 3.94
CA THR A 145 -10.54 14.93 4.75
C THR A 145 -11.83 15.12 5.53
N ILE A 146 -12.69 14.10 5.51
CA ILE A 146 -13.90 14.07 6.35
C ILE A 146 -13.50 13.53 7.72
N GLU A 147 -13.25 14.44 8.67
CA GLU A 147 -12.74 14.10 10.01
C GLU A 147 -13.62 13.08 10.75
N SER A 148 -14.94 13.14 10.57
CA SER A 148 -15.87 12.20 11.21
C SER A 148 -15.67 10.75 10.77
N ARG A 149 -15.00 10.50 9.62
CA ARG A 149 -14.67 9.14 9.16
C ARG A 149 -13.37 8.59 9.75
N ILE A 150 -12.55 9.42 10.42
CA ILE A 150 -11.26 9.00 10.97
C ILE A 150 -11.43 8.06 12.17
N PRO A 151 -12.24 8.36 13.20
CA PRO A 151 -12.34 7.51 14.38
C PRO A 151 -12.78 6.07 14.08
N PRO A 152 -13.81 5.81 13.24
CA PRO A 152 -14.16 4.45 12.85
C PRO A 152 -12.99 3.72 12.17
N ARG A 153 -12.27 4.38 11.26
CA ARG A 153 -11.12 3.81 10.54
C ARG A 153 -9.94 3.50 11.47
N LEU A 154 -9.72 4.30 12.50
CA LEU A 154 -8.71 4.04 13.54
C LEU A 154 -9.10 2.86 14.42
N ASN A 155 -10.38 2.75 14.79
CA ASN A 155 -10.86 1.68 15.65
C ASN A 155 -10.67 0.30 15.01
N VAL A 156 -10.89 0.18 13.69
CA VAL A 156 -10.65 -1.06 12.93
C VAL A 156 -9.17 -1.51 13.03
N ARG A 157 -8.23 -0.56 13.19
CA ARG A 157 -6.78 -0.81 13.10
C ARG A 157 -6.05 -0.85 14.44
N ARG A 158 -6.65 -0.31 15.51
CA ARG A 158 -5.96 -0.06 16.80
C ARG A 158 -5.24 -1.27 17.38
N ASN A 159 -5.73 -2.48 17.12
CA ASN A 159 -5.17 -3.74 17.64
C ASN A 159 -4.85 -4.75 16.52
N ALA A 160 -4.74 -4.32 15.26
CA ALA A 160 -4.49 -5.22 14.15
C ALA A 160 -3.03 -5.72 14.19
N PRO A 161 -2.77 -7.04 14.19
CA PRO A 161 -1.39 -7.57 14.18
C PRO A 161 -0.68 -7.38 12.83
N VAL A 162 -1.43 -7.10 11.76
CA VAL A 162 -0.92 -6.81 10.41
C VAL A 162 -1.76 -5.71 9.76
N GLU A 163 -1.14 -4.88 8.93
CA GLU A 163 -1.83 -3.85 8.14
C GLU A 163 -1.85 -4.25 6.67
N LEU A 164 -3.00 -4.07 6.01
CA LEU A 164 -3.16 -4.29 4.57
C LEU A 164 -2.94 -2.97 3.80
N PRO A 165 -2.50 -3.03 2.52
CA PRO A 165 -2.46 -1.85 1.66
C PRO A 165 -3.86 -1.23 1.53
N HIS A 166 -4.04 0.00 2.01
CA HIS A 166 -5.36 0.63 2.14
C HIS A 166 -5.40 2.11 1.72
N ILE A 167 -4.26 2.67 1.29
CA ILE A 167 -4.18 4.01 0.71
C ILE A 167 -3.32 3.97 -0.54
N MET A 168 -3.57 4.92 -1.43
CA MET A 168 -2.71 5.22 -2.56
C MET A 168 -2.05 6.57 -2.33
N VAL A 169 -0.72 6.60 -2.36
CA VAL A 169 0.05 7.84 -2.35
C VAL A 169 0.47 8.13 -3.79
N LEU A 170 0.14 9.33 -4.26
CA LEU A 170 0.58 9.82 -5.56
C LEU A 170 1.87 10.61 -5.37
N ILE A 171 2.86 10.34 -6.22
CA ILE A 171 4.10 11.11 -6.28
C ILE A 171 4.07 12.06 -7.47
N ASP A 172 4.54 13.28 -7.26
CA ASP A 172 4.69 14.28 -8.31
C ASP A 172 6.06 14.12 -8.99
N ASP A 173 6.10 13.17 -9.93
CA ASP A 173 7.30 12.77 -10.64
C ASP A 173 7.07 12.75 -12.17
N PRO A 174 6.86 13.92 -12.80
CA PRO A 174 6.60 14.00 -14.25
C PRO A 174 7.76 13.46 -15.09
N GLU A 175 8.97 13.49 -14.55
CA GLU A 175 10.21 13.01 -15.16
C GLU A 175 10.42 11.50 -14.99
N LYS A 176 9.55 10.81 -14.24
CA LYS A 176 9.55 9.35 -14.12
C LYS A 176 10.87 8.82 -13.57
N THR A 177 11.35 9.43 -12.50
CA THR A 177 12.66 9.19 -11.90
C THR A 177 12.64 8.14 -10.80
N VAL A 178 11.47 7.85 -10.20
CA VAL A 178 11.35 6.95 -9.05
C VAL A 178 11.00 5.53 -9.48
N LEU A 179 9.85 5.31 -10.12
CA LEU A 179 9.30 3.97 -10.34
C LEU A 179 9.81 3.35 -11.65
N GLU A 180 9.94 4.14 -12.71
CA GLU A 180 10.31 3.65 -14.04
C GLU A 180 11.72 3.07 -14.10
N PRO A 181 12.76 3.70 -13.50
CA PRO A 181 14.09 3.11 -13.48
C PRO A 181 14.13 1.79 -12.69
N LEU A 182 13.41 1.72 -11.56
CA LEU A 182 13.26 0.48 -10.80
C LEU A 182 12.56 -0.60 -11.63
N PHE A 183 11.48 -0.25 -12.33
CA PHE A 183 10.72 -1.18 -13.16
C PHE A 183 11.51 -1.66 -14.40
N ALA A 184 12.37 -0.82 -14.96
CA ALA A 184 13.28 -1.21 -16.04
C ALA A 184 14.25 -2.32 -15.59
N LYS A 185 14.65 -2.31 -14.31
CA LYS A 185 15.52 -3.31 -13.68
C LYS A 185 14.77 -4.49 -13.05
N ARG A 186 13.44 -4.61 -13.25
CA ARG A 186 12.64 -5.66 -12.58
C ARG A 186 13.11 -7.09 -12.85
N ASP A 187 13.76 -7.33 -14.00
CA ASP A 187 14.24 -8.66 -14.38
C ASP A 187 15.47 -9.08 -13.53
N GLU A 188 16.07 -8.15 -12.77
CA GLU A 188 17.08 -8.41 -11.74
C GLU A 188 16.46 -8.76 -10.37
N LEU A 189 15.14 -8.56 -10.21
CA LEU A 189 14.42 -8.75 -8.97
C LEU A 189 13.73 -10.11 -8.94
N LYS A 190 13.57 -10.68 -7.74
CA LYS A 190 12.78 -11.90 -7.56
C LYS A 190 11.29 -11.60 -7.76
N GLN A 191 10.68 -12.17 -8.80
CA GLN A 191 9.22 -12.13 -8.94
C GLN A 191 8.58 -12.96 -7.81
N VAL A 192 7.68 -12.34 -7.06
CA VAL A 192 7.02 -12.94 -5.87
C VAL A 192 5.57 -13.34 -6.13
N TYR A 193 4.94 -12.75 -7.14
CA TYR A 193 3.63 -13.19 -7.62
C TYR A 193 3.37 -12.73 -9.05
N ASP A 194 2.54 -13.50 -9.75
CA ASP A 194 2.11 -13.26 -11.13
C ASP A 194 0.78 -14.00 -11.36
N PHE A 195 -0.34 -13.29 -11.38
CA PHE A 195 -1.68 -13.92 -11.42
C PHE A 195 -2.78 -12.95 -11.85
N ASP A 196 -3.93 -13.51 -12.24
CA ASP A 196 -5.13 -12.73 -12.53
C ASP A 196 -5.93 -12.45 -11.27
N LEU A 197 -6.36 -11.20 -11.11
CA LEU A 197 -7.22 -10.74 -10.02
C LEU A 197 -8.68 -11.15 -10.28
N MET A 198 -9.42 -11.38 -9.19
CA MET A 198 -10.87 -11.61 -9.21
C MET A 198 -11.66 -10.44 -9.80
N GLU A 199 -12.95 -10.65 -10.09
CA GLU A 199 -13.90 -9.61 -10.52
C GLU A 199 -13.41 -8.75 -11.69
N ASN A 200 -12.74 -9.37 -12.67
CA ASN A 200 -12.15 -8.70 -13.84
C ASN A 200 -11.15 -7.60 -13.46
N GLY A 201 -10.40 -7.80 -12.37
CA GLY A 201 -9.38 -6.88 -11.90
C GLY A 201 -8.19 -6.72 -12.84
N GLY A 202 -8.01 -7.66 -13.78
CA GLY A 202 -6.86 -7.72 -14.67
C GLY A 202 -5.70 -8.51 -14.07
N HIS A 203 -4.51 -8.36 -14.63
CA HIS A 203 -3.33 -9.14 -14.28
C HIS A 203 -2.41 -8.37 -13.33
N LEU A 204 -1.93 -9.02 -12.27
CA LEU A 204 -1.03 -8.43 -11.27
C LEU A 204 0.27 -9.23 -11.18
N SER A 205 1.38 -8.51 -11.36
CA SER A 205 2.73 -9.01 -11.17
C SER A 205 3.42 -8.22 -10.06
N GLY A 206 4.27 -8.88 -9.27
CA GLY A 206 5.03 -8.23 -8.20
C GLY A 206 6.45 -8.78 -8.06
N TRP A 207 7.38 -7.90 -7.72
CA TRP A 207 8.80 -8.20 -7.55
C TRP A 207 9.30 -7.69 -6.20
N TRP A 208 10.06 -8.53 -5.51
CA TRP A 208 10.65 -8.20 -4.22
C TRP A 208 11.76 -7.17 -4.37
N VAL A 209 11.71 -6.12 -3.56
CA VAL A 209 12.76 -5.11 -3.42
C VAL A 209 13.29 -5.19 -2.00
N ASP A 210 14.47 -5.79 -1.83
CA ASP A 210 15.15 -5.87 -0.52
C ASP A 210 15.48 -4.47 -0.01
N GLY A 211 15.16 -4.18 1.26
CA GLY A 211 15.35 -2.88 1.88
C GLY A 211 16.78 -2.34 1.83
N GLU A 212 17.77 -3.22 1.89
CA GLU A 212 19.19 -2.89 1.92
C GLU A 212 19.84 -2.94 0.52
N SER A 213 19.06 -3.23 -0.52
CA SER A 213 19.56 -3.30 -1.90
C SER A 213 19.95 -1.94 -2.48
N SER A 214 20.78 -1.95 -3.52
CA SER A 214 21.08 -0.74 -4.30
C SER A 214 19.84 -0.16 -4.96
N GLN A 215 18.91 -1.01 -5.42
CA GLN A 215 17.62 -0.59 -6.00
C GLN A 215 16.76 0.17 -4.97
N SER A 216 16.69 -0.32 -3.73
CA SER A 216 16.02 0.39 -2.63
C SER A 216 16.67 1.75 -2.34
N ALA A 217 18.00 1.81 -2.31
CA ALA A 217 18.74 3.05 -2.10
C ALA A 217 18.54 4.07 -3.25
N GLU A 218 18.42 3.59 -4.51
CA GLU A 218 18.11 4.44 -5.67
C GLU A 218 16.71 5.07 -5.55
N VAL A 219 15.69 4.29 -5.18
CA VAL A 219 14.34 4.79 -4.92
C VAL A 219 14.35 5.84 -3.81
N ALA A 220 15.03 5.56 -2.70
CA ALA A 220 15.12 6.49 -1.58
C ALA A 220 15.74 7.84 -1.99
N LYS A 221 16.81 7.80 -2.79
CA LYS A 221 17.45 9.01 -3.34
C LYS A 221 16.50 9.77 -4.27
N ALA A 222 15.85 9.09 -5.21
CA ALA A 222 14.93 9.72 -6.15
C ALA A 222 13.74 10.39 -5.42
N LEU A 223 13.17 9.73 -4.40
CA LEU A 223 12.12 10.31 -3.57
C LEU A 223 12.58 11.58 -2.85
N ASN A 224 13.82 11.64 -2.36
CA ASN A 224 14.35 12.84 -1.73
C ASN A 224 14.48 14.00 -2.73
N VAL A 225 14.95 13.72 -3.96
CA VAL A 225 15.06 14.73 -5.02
C VAL A 225 13.70 15.32 -5.39
N ILE A 226 12.67 14.48 -5.55
CA ILE A 226 11.32 15.01 -5.89
C ILE A 226 10.67 15.74 -4.71
N ALA A 227 11.10 15.48 -3.48
CA ALA A 227 10.62 16.15 -2.27
C ALA A 227 11.35 17.48 -1.96
N GLU A 228 12.33 17.90 -2.79
CA GLU A 228 13.00 19.19 -2.65
C GLU A 228 12.05 20.34 -3.00
N PRO A 229 11.78 21.29 -2.09
CA PRO A 229 10.87 22.41 -2.35
C PRO A 229 11.30 23.26 -3.56
N GLU A 230 12.60 23.46 -3.76
CA GLU A 230 13.15 24.22 -4.88
C GLU A 230 12.76 23.60 -6.23
N ARG A 231 12.74 22.26 -6.31
CA ARG A 231 12.30 21.56 -7.52
C ARG A 231 10.82 21.84 -7.79
N PHE A 232 9.98 21.74 -6.77
CA PHE A 232 8.55 22.00 -6.90
C PHE A 232 8.27 23.44 -7.35
N HIS A 233 8.87 24.43 -6.69
CA HIS A 233 8.73 25.85 -7.07
C HIS A 233 9.18 26.11 -8.51
N LYS A 234 10.25 25.46 -8.96
CA LYS A 234 10.77 25.61 -10.32
C LYS A 234 9.85 24.99 -11.38
N ILE A 235 9.24 23.83 -11.10
CA ILE A 235 8.36 23.15 -12.07
C ILE A 235 7.03 23.90 -12.22
N TYR A 236 6.49 24.44 -11.12
CA TYR A 236 5.12 24.95 -11.08
C TYR A 236 5.00 26.48 -10.91
N ASP A 237 6.12 27.21 -10.89
CA ASP A 237 6.15 28.66 -10.61
C ASP A 237 5.40 29.02 -9.31
N ALA A 238 5.52 28.14 -8.31
CA ALA A 238 4.82 28.27 -7.04
C ALA A 238 5.61 29.19 -6.07
N PRO A 239 4.92 30.01 -5.26
CA PRO A 239 5.57 30.83 -4.24
C PRO A 239 6.23 29.95 -3.18
N ALA A 240 7.27 30.49 -2.53
CA ALA A 240 7.98 29.80 -1.45
C ALA A 240 7.04 29.39 -0.30
N ASP A 241 7.42 28.30 0.38
CA ASP A 241 6.70 27.79 1.54
C ASP A 241 6.48 28.87 2.62
N LYS A 242 5.33 28.78 3.30
CA LYS A 242 5.01 29.66 4.42
C LYS A 242 5.92 29.29 5.58
N LYS A 243 6.56 30.31 6.18
CA LYS A 243 7.38 30.16 7.38
C LYS A 243 6.54 29.94 8.62
#